data_AF-A0A2H1K3D4-F1
#
_entry.id   AF-A0A2H1K3D4-F1
#
_cell.length_a   1.000
_cell.length_b   1.000
_cell.length_c   1.000
_cell.angle_alpha   90.00
_cell.angle_beta   90.00
_cell.angle_gamma   90.00
#
_symmetry.space_group_name_H-M   'P 1'
#
loop_
_entity.id
_entity.type
_entity.pdbx_description
1 polymer ?
#
loop_
_entity_poly.entity_id
_entity_poly.type
_entity_poly.pdbx_seq_one_letter_code
_entity_poly.pdbx_strand_id
1 'polypeptide(L)' 'MSLPEGEWRVTVAETRSRIATGPAGEEAELLDGVLLLQRQR' A
#
# COMPACT_ATOMS: atom_id res chain seq x y z
N MET A 1 -0.33 -3.43 -14.72
CA MET A 1 0.05 -2.04 -15.03
C MET A 1 1.05 -1.60 -13.97
N SER A 2 2.33 -1.65 -14.28
CA SER A 2 3.41 -1.25 -13.36
C SER A 2 3.69 0.24 -13.53
N LEU A 3 4.11 0.89 -12.44
CA LEU A 3 4.65 2.25 -12.53
C LEU A 3 6.04 2.17 -13.17
N PRO A 4 6.38 3.03 -14.15
CA PRO A 4 7.71 3.04 -14.75
C PRO A 4 8.80 3.25 -13.70
N GLU A 5 9.76 2.34 -13.61
CA GLU A 5 10.88 2.47 -12.68
C GLU A 5 11.70 3.73 -13.01
N GLY A 6 12.14 4.47 -11.99
CA GLY A 6 12.93 5.69 -12.16
C GLY A 6 12.13 6.98 -12.42
N GLU A 7 10.83 6.91 -12.76
CA GLU A 7 9.99 8.12 -12.91
C GLU A 7 9.35 8.59 -11.58
N TRP A 8 9.51 7.84 -10.50
CA TRP A 8 8.81 8.07 -9.24
C TRP A 8 9.76 8.10 -8.05
N ARG A 9 9.60 9.11 -7.19
CA ARG A 9 10.26 9.21 -5.89
C ARG A 9 9.29 8.84 -4.79
N VAL A 10 9.70 7.94 -3.90
CA VAL A 10 8.95 7.65 -2.67
C VAL A 10 9.07 8.84 -1.72
N THR A 11 7.93 9.40 -1.31
CA THR A 11 7.86 10.48 -0.31
C THR A 11 7.42 9.96 1.05
N VAL A 12 6.58 8.92 1.09
CA VAL A 12 6.19 8.20 2.30
C VAL A 12 6.20 6.71 2.02
N ALA A 13 6.74 5.93 2.96
CA ALA A 13 6.60 4.49 3.01
C ALA A 13 6.24 4.10 4.46
N GLU A 14 5.07 3.51 4.64
CA GLU A 14 4.63 3.07 5.97
C GLU A 14 3.78 1.80 5.87
N THR A 15 3.66 1.12 7.00
CA THR A 15 2.77 -0.02 7.16
C THR A 15 1.60 0.37 8.05
N ARG A 16 0.38 0.02 7.65
CA ARG A 16 -0.83 0.29 8.42
C ARG A 16 -1.54 -1.03 8.73
N SER A 17 -1.86 -1.23 10.00
CA SER A 17 -2.75 -2.31 10.41
C SER A 17 -4.20 -1.93 10.13
N ARG A 18 -4.99 -2.89 9.63
CA ARG A 18 -6.46 -2.78 9.57
C ARG A 18 -7.11 -4.13 9.79
N ILE A 19 -8.37 -4.11 10.23
CA ILE A 19 -9.21 -5.30 10.28
C ILE A 19 -9.86 -5.51 8.91
N ALA A 20 -9.92 -6.75 8.45
CA ALA A 20 -10.65 -7.17 7.28
C ALA A 20 -11.57 -8.34 7.62
N THR A 21 -12.75 -8.38 7.01
CA THR A 21 -13.69 -9.49 7.12
C THR A 21 -13.51 -10.41 5.92
N GLY A 22 -13.26 -11.69 6.20
CA GLY A 22 -13.14 -12.72 5.19
C GLY A 22 -14.50 -13.16 4.61
N PRO A 23 -14.49 -13.97 3.55
CA PRO A 23 -15.73 -14.40 2.88
C PRO A 23 -16.69 -15.21 3.76
N ALA A 24 -16.20 -15.81 4.86
CA ALA A 24 -17.01 -16.56 5.82
C ALA A 24 -17.37 -15.74 7.08
N GLY A 25 -17.06 -14.44 7.10
CA GLY A 25 -17.41 -13.51 8.20
C GLY A 25 -16.38 -13.40 9.31
N GLU A 26 -15.24 -14.08 9.20
CA GLU A 26 -14.13 -14.03 10.15
C GLU A 26 -13.37 -12.70 10.06
N GLU A 27 -12.90 -12.17 11.19
CA GLU A 27 -12.05 -11.00 11.24
C GLU A 27 -10.56 -11.40 11.32
N ALA A 28 -9.72 -10.70 10.56
CA ALA A 28 -8.27 -10.83 10.62
C ALA A 28 -7.58 -9.46 10.53
N GLU A 29 -6.44 -9.32 11.22
CA GLU A 29 -5.55 -8.17 11.04
C GLU A 29 -4.73 -8.34 9.76
N LEU A 30 -4.79 -7.34 8.89
CA LEU A 30 -3.95 -7.21 7.72
C LEU A 30 -2.96 -6.07 7.90
N LEU A 31 -1.73 -6.29 7.42
CA LEU A 31 -0.69 -5.27 7.38
C LEU A 31 -0.53 -4.77 5.95
N ASP A 32 -1.06 -3.58 5.67
CA ASP A 32 -0.99 -2.98 4.35
C ASP A 32 0.28 -2.11 4.21
N GLY A 33 0.99 -2.27 3.11
CA GLY A 33 2.05 -1.35 2.71
C GLY A 33 1.48 -0.16 1.94
N VAL A 34 1.73 1.06 2.43
CA VAL A 34 1.29 2.31 1.80
C VAL A 34 2.50 3.07 1.30
N LEU A 35 2.50 3.40 0.00
CA LEU A 35 3.51 4.23 -0.63
C LEU A 35 2.87 5.51 -1.16
N LEU A 36 3.38 6.67 -0.74
CA LEU A 36 3.13 7.93 -1.43
C LEU A 36 4.28 8.18 -2.40
N LEU A 37 3.94 8.38 -3.67
CA LEU A 37 4.89 8.57 -4.74
C LEU A 37 4.70 9.96 -5.36
N GLN A 38 5.82 10.59 -5.69
CA GLN A 38 5.85 11.83 -6.47
C GLN A 38 6.51 11.55 -7.82
N ARG A 39 5.85 11.94 -8.91
CA ARG A 39 6.45 11.84 -10.25
C ARG A 39 7.61 12.83 -10.38
N GLN A 40 8.75 12.35 -10.86
CA GLN A 40 9.88 13.18 -11.23
C GLN A 40 9.68 13.61 -12.70
N ARG A 41 9.92 14.89 -12.99
CA ARG A 41 9.78 15.47 -14.33
C ARG A 41 10.99 15.16 -15.19
#